data_AF-A0A945G1A3-F1
#
_entry.id   AF-A0A945G1A3-F1
#
_cell.length_a   1.000
_cell.length_b   1.000
_cell.length_c   1.000
_cell.angle_alpha   90.00
_cell.angle_beta   90.00
_cell.angle_gamma   90.00
#
_symmetry.space_group_name_H-M   'P 1'
#
loop_
_entity.id
_entity.type
_entity.pdbx_description
1 polymer ?
#
loop_
_entity_poly.entity_id
_entity_poly.type
_entity_poly.pdbx_seq_one_letter_code
_entity_poly.pdbx_strand_id
1 'polypeptide(L)'
;PSEIDLALLEDGSEKGLATAIEALSVVSKPLIEKRNYDAVLKNLATLRDPVDAFFNDVMVMSDDRAVRENRLSLLHSLRRLCINVADIAQMAASK
;
A
#
# COMPACT_ATOMS: atom_id res chain seq x y z
N PRO A 1 7.51 -9.00 -10.64
CA PRO A 1 7.28 -7.66 -10.05
C PRO A 1 8.61 -6.94 -9.85
N SER A 2 8.77 -5.80 -10.51
CA SER A 2 9.91 -4.89 -10.35
C SER A 2 9.78 -4.09 -9.04
N GLU A 3 10.91 -3.68 -8.49
CA GLU A 3 10.98 -2.79 -7.34
C GLU A 3 10.35 -1.43 -7.69
N ILE A 4 9.73 -0.75 -6.72
CA ILE A 4 9.13 0.57 -6.95
C ILE A 4 10.28 1.56 -7.16
N ASP A 5 10.34 2.18 -8.32
CA ASP A 5 11.35 3.19 -8.63
C ASP A 5 10.79 4.57 -8.29
N LEU A 6 11.36 5.20 -7.25
CA LEU A 6 10.98 6.53 -6.80
C LEU A 6 11.31 7.62 -7.83
N ALA A 7 12.26 7.37 -8.74
CA ALA A 7 12.63 8.31 -9.79
C ALA A 7 11.59 8.37 -10.92
N LEU A 8 10.82 7.27 -11.10
CA LEU A 8 9.74 7.19 -12.08
C LEU A 8 8.38 7.64 -11.51
N LEU A 9 8.33 8.11 -10.27
CA LEU A 9 7.14 8.68 -9.66
C LEU A 9 7.02 10.15 -10.07
N GLU A 10 6.10 10.41 -10.99
CA GLU A 10 5.87 11.76 -11.51
C GLU A 10 4.94 12.54 -10.59
N ASP A 11 3.87 11.89 -10.13
CA ASP A 11 2.82 12.53 -9.35
C ASP A 11 3.12 12.51 -7.82
N GLY A 12 2.59 13.51 -7.13
CA GLY A 12 2.69 13.60 -5.67
C GLY A 12 1.90 12.50 -4.96
N SER A 13 0.78 12.07 -5.54
CA SER A 13 -0.11 11.06 -4.98
C SER A 13 0.52 9.67 -5.01
N GLU A 14 1.29 9.33 -6.05
CA GLU A 14 2.04 8.07 -6.11
C GLU A 14 3.22 8.01 -5.13
N LYS A 15 3.89 9.14 -4.88
CA LYS A 15 4.89 9.28 -3.80
C LYS A 15 4.25 9.17 -2.43
N GLY A 16 3.14 9.85 -2.21
CA GLY A 16 2.39 9.80 -0.95
C GLY A 16 1.94 8.37 -0.61
N LEU A 17 1.44 7.64 -1.62
CA LEU A 17 1.07 6.24 -1.46
C LEU A 17 2.27 5.35 -1.12
N ALA A 18 3.41 5.51 -1.82
CA ALA A 18 4.63 4.74 -1.55
C ALA A 18 5.12 4.96 -0.11
N THR A 19 5.20 6.21 0.34
CA THR A 19 5.59 6.55 1.72
C THR A 19 4.62 6.01 2.75
N ALA A 20 3.30 6.08 2.48
CA ALA A 20 2.29 5.52 3.38
C ALA A 20 2.43 3.99 3.53
N ILE A 21 2.67 3.27 2.43
CA ILE A 21 2.90 1.81 2.43
C ILE A 21 4.14 1.44 3.26
N GLU A 22 5.23 2.19 3.10
CA GLU A 22 6.47 1.94 3.84
C GLU A 22 6.29 2.22 5.34
N ALA A 23 5.72 3.38 5.70
CA ALA A 23 5.43 3.74 7.08
C ALA A 23 4.55 2.68 7.77
N LEU A 24 3.51 2.22 7.09
CA LEU A 24 2.65 1.16 7.59
C LEU A 24 3.36 -0.18 7.75
N SER A 25 4.26 -0.53 6.83
CA SER A 25 5.04 -1.76 6.95
C SER A 25 5.94 -1.74 8.20
N VAL A 26 6.51 -0.56 8.52
CA VAL A 26 7.33 -0.36 9.72
C VAL A 26 6.48 -0.41 10.99
N VAL A 27 5.32 0.26 11.00
CA VAL A 27 4.42 0.31 12.18
C VAL A 27 3.70 -1.02 12.39
N SER A 28 3.34 -1.74 11.32
CA SER A 28 2.58 -2.99 11.40
C SER A 28 3.43 -4.15 11.91
N LYS A 29 4.73 -4.22 11.57
CA LYS A 29 5.64 -5.28 12.07
C LYS A 29 5.55 -5.51 13.58
N PRO A 30 5.83 -4.51 14.45
CA PRO A 30 5.76 -4.69 15.89
C PRO A 30 4.33 -4.88 16.42
N LEU A 31 3.32 -4.35 15.72
CA LEU A 31 1.91 -4.55 16.11
C LEU A 31 1.45 -6.00 15.86
N ILE A 32 1.88 -6.58 14.73
CA ILE A 32 1.62 -7.98 14.39
C ILE A 32 2.31 -8.91 15.38
N GLU A 33 3.57 -8.63 15.74
CA GLU A 33 4.30 -9.37 16.78
C GLU A 33 3.59 -9.30 18.14
N LYS A 34 3.05 -8.13 18.49
CA LYS A 34 2.24 -7.92 19.70
C LYS A 34 0.80 -8.45 19.59
N ARG A 35 0.41 -9.06 18.47
CA ARG A 35 -0.96 -9.50 18.16
C ARG A 35 -2.01 -8.37 18.30
N ASN A 36 -1.58 -7.12 18.13
CA ASN A 36 -2.44 -5.95 18.23
C ASN A 36 -3.08 -5.65 16.86
N TYR A 37 -4.03 -6.49 16.47
CA TYR A 37 -4.65 -6.45 15.15
C TYR A 37 -5.58 -5.24 14.97
N ASP A 38 -6.18 -4.73 16.04
CA ASP A 38 -7.04 -3.54 16.01
C ASP A 38 -6.26 -2.31 15.55
N ALA A 39 -5.03 -2.13 16.06
CA ALA A 39 -4.14 -1.06 15.63
C ALA A 39 -3.68 -1.23 14.17
N VAL A 40 -3.39 -2.47 13.74
CA VAL A 40 -3.02 -2.74 12.33
C VAL A 40 -4.17 -2.39 11.39
N LEU A 41 -5.40 -2.79 11.72
CA LEU A 41 -6.60 -2.49 10.94
C LEU A 41 -6.89 -0.98 10.88
N LYS A 42 -6.74 -0.26 12.01
CA LYS A 42 -6.88 1.21 12.04
C LYS A 42 -5.85 1.91 11.16
N ASN A 43 -4.58 1.49 11.23
CA ASN A 43 -3.55 2.05 10.36
C ASN A 43 -3.84 1.73 8.88
N LEU A 44 -4.37 0.55 8.56
CA LEU A 44 -4.74 0.26 7.17
C LEU A 44 -5.92 1.07 6.68
N ALA A 45 -6.84 1.45 7.56
CA ALA A 45 -7.91 2.38 7.20
C ALA A 45 -7.34 3.74 6.75
N THR A 46 -6.21 4.19 7.30
CA THR A 46 -5.57 5.45 6.88
C THR A 46 -4.86 5.35 5.52
N LEU A 47 -4.63 4.14 4.99
CA LEU A 47 -4.16 3.96 3.61
C LEU A 47 -5.26 4.26 2.58
N ARG A 48 -6.53 4.28 2.99
CA ARG A 48 -7.64 4.52 2.07
C ARG A 48 -7.54 5.87 1.36
N ASP A 49 -7.23 6.93 2.10
CA ASP A 49 -7.15 8.29 1.56
C ASP A 49 -6.03 8.44 0.51
N PRO A 50 -4.76 8.05 0.76
CA PRO A 50 -3.71 8.14 -0.26
C PRO A 50 -3.93 7.19 -1.44
N VAL A 51 -4.62 6.05 -1.23
CA VAL A 51 -5.02 5.16 -2.32
C VAL A 51 -6.05 5.82 -3.21
N ASP A 52 -7.09 6.41 -2.62
CA ASP A 52 -8.15 7.10 -3.37
C ASP A 52 -7.60 8.31 -4.13
N ALA A 53 -6.72 9.09 -3.50
CA ALA A 53 -5.98 10.17 -4.16
C ALA A 53 -5.14 9.66 -5.33
N PHE A 54 -4.39 8.56 -5.15
CA PHE A 54 -3.66 7.92 -6.25
C PHE A 54 -4.59 7.53 -7.40
N PHE A 55 -5.74 6.89 -7.14
CA PHE A 55 -6.64 6.50 -8.23
C PHE A 55 -7.34 7.68 -8.91
N ASN A 56 -7.57 8.78 -8.20
CA ASN A 56 -8.18 9.99 -8.76
C ASN A 56 -7.17 10.82 -9.58
N ASP A 57 -5.95 10.98 -9.08
CA ASP A 57 -4.94 11.87 -9.67
C ASP A 57 -4.05 11.14 -10.69
N VAL A 58 -3.79 9.84 -10.48
CA VAL A 58 -2.82 9.08 -11.27
C VAL A 58 -3.52 8.23 -12.31
N MET A 59 -3.35 8.60 -13.58
CA MET A 59 -3.84 7.78 -14.70
C MET A 59 -2.96 6.53 -14.87
N VAL A 60 -3.41 5.38 -14.35
CA VAL A 60 -2.64 4.12 -14.34
C VAL A 60 -2.21 3.67 -15.76
N MET A 61 -3.04 3.94 -16.77
CA MET A 61 -2.68 3.76 -18.18
C MET A 61 -1.91 4.98 -18.70
N SER A 62 -0.64 5.11 -18.28
CA SER A 62 0.30 6.07 -18.88
C SER A 62 0.83 5.54 -20.22
N ASP A 63 1.11 6.47 -21.15
CA ASP A 63 1.78 6.20 -22.42
C ASP A 63 3.21 5.69 -22.22
N ASP A 64 3.86 6.10 -21.12
CA ASP A 64 5.21 5.67 -20.79
C ASP A 64 5.19 4.28 -20.12
N ARG A 65 5.82 3.31 -20.79
CA ARG A 65 5.86 1.92 -20.32
C ARG A 65 6.58 1.81 -18.97
N ALA A 66 7.62 2.60 -18.72
CA ALA A 66 8.38 2.55 -17.48
C ALA A 66 7.51 3.02 -16.29
N VAL A 67 6.80 4.13 -16.47
CA VAL A 67 5.88 4.69 -15.47
C VAL A 67 4.70 3.74 -15.22
N ARG A 68 4.14 3.16 -16.29
CA ARG A 68 3.03 2.19 -16.17
C ARG A 68 3.44 0.94 -15.37
N GLU A 69 4.61 0.37 -15.64
CA GLU A 69 5.14 -0.76 -14.87
C GLU A 69 5.34 -0.39 -13.39
N ASN A 70 5.85 0.81 -13.11
CA ASN A 70 6.04 1.30 -11.76
C ASN A 70 4.71 1.43 -10.99
N ARG A 71 3.69 2.01 -11.63
CA ARG A 71 2.33 2.13 -11.09
C ARG A 71 1.69 0.76 -10.83
N LEU A 72 1.88 -0.20 -11.74
CA LEU A 72 1.47 -1.58 -11.52
C LEU A 72 2.17 -2.22 -10.32
N SER A 73 3.48 -2.01 -10.16
CA SER A 73 4.25 -2.50 -9.01
C SER A 73 3.76 -1.89 -7.69
N LEU A 74 3.40 -0.60 -7.67
CA LEU A 74 2.74 0.06 -6.54
C LEU A 74 1.42 -0.60 -6.18
N LEU A 75 0.54 -0.81 -7.15
CA LEU A 75 -0.75 -1.50 -6.97
C LEU A 75 -0.57 -2.94 -6.48
N HIS A 76 0.43 -3.66 -6.99
CA HIS A 76 0.77 -5.00 -6.52
C HIS A 76 1.23 -5.00 -5.06
N SER A 77 2.08 -4.04 -4.67
CA SER A 77 2.54 -3.88 -3.28
C SER A 77 1.38 -3.54 -2.35
N LEU A 78 0.51 -2.61 -2.74
CA LEU A 78 -0.70 -2.28 -2.00
C LEU A 78 -1.59 -3.52 -1.82
N ARG A 79 -1.87 -4.25 -2.91
CA ARG A 79 -2.67 -5.47 -2.87
C ARG A 79 -2.08 -6.50 -1.92
N ARG A 80 -0.75 -6.71 -1.95
CA ARG A 80 -0.07 -7.62 -1.02
C ARG A 80 -0.22 -7.18 0.42
N LEU A 81 -0.13 -5.88 0.70
CA LEU A 81 -0.28 -5.34 2.05
C LEU A 81 -1.72 -5.53 2.56
N CYS A 82 -2.72 -5.25 1.71
CA CYS A 82 -4.13 -5.52 2.00
C CYS A 82 -4.41 -7.00 2.23
N ILE A 83 -3.89 -7.91 1.38
CA ILE A 83 -4.08 -9.36 1.54
C ILE A 83 -3.43 -9.84 2.83
N ASN A 84 -2.17 -9.44 3.12
CA ASN A 84 -1.50 -9.84 4.35
C ASN A 84 -2.32 -9.47 5.59
N VAL A 85 -2.92 -8.27 5.61
CA VAL A 85 -3.74 -7.88 6.76
C VAL A 85 -5.14 -8.48 6.73
N ALA A 86 -5.72 -8.72 5.56
CA ALA A 86 -6.98 -9.45 5.45
C ALA A 86 -6.85 -10.90 5.96
N ASP A 87 -5.74 -11.58 5.64
CA ASP A 87 -5.39 -12.89 6.18
C ASP A 87 -5.28 -12.83 7.71
N ILE A 88 -4.57 -11.83 8.23
CA ILE A 88 -4.44 -11.62 9.68
C ILE A 88 -5.80 -11.36 10.34
N ALA A 89 -6.67 -10.57 9.70
CA ALA A 89 -8.01 -10.29 10.18
C ALA A 89 -8.88 -11.55 10.23
N GLN A 90 -8.77 -12.42 9.23
CA GLN A 90 -9.49 -13.70 9.17
C GLN A 90 -9.00 -14.67 10.27
N MET A 91 -7.70 -14.70 10.55
CA MET A 91 -7.14 -15.49 11.65
C MET A 91 -7.58 -14.95 13.02
N ALA A 92 -7.66 -13.63 13.19
CA ALA A 92 -8.08 -13.00 14.44
C ALA A 92 -9.59 -13.18 14.71
N ALA A 93 -10.42 -13.22 13.66
CA ALA A 93 -11.87 -13.41 13.76
C ALA A 93 -12.30 -14.87 14.01
N SER A 94 -11.41 -15.85 13.79
CA SER A 94 -11.72 -17.28 13.93
C SER A 94 -11.49 -17.83 15.35
N LYS A 95 -11.68 -17.02 16.41
CA LYS A 95 -11.55 -17.45 17.80
C LYS A 95 -12.84 -17.33 18.59
#